data_AF-A0A7W5C1T1-F1
#
_entry.id   AF-A0A7W5C1T1-F1
#
_cell.length_a   1.000
_cell.length_b   1.000
_cell.length_c   1.000
_cell.angle_alpha   90.00
_cell.angle_beta   90.00
_cell.angle_gamma   90.00
#
_symmetry.space_group_name_H-M   'P 1'
#
loop_
_entity.id
_entity.type
_entity.pdbx_description
1 polymer ?
#
loop_
_entity_poly.entity_id
_entity_poly.type
_entity_poly.pdbx_seq_one_letter_code
_entity_poly.pdbx_strand_id
1 'polypeptide(L)'
;MNRGLTFSALIISAPLLLSGCLSDYPQFQTVDQSKLCVASSDEQAMACPEGELFMARVMQPNPATRAFNVLNTAALYCDTNYPIFENAAGVMCVMTHQRIDRLTGSEPSAQGMGTAQEGASQDAVQEDQAAEGQ
;
A
#
# COMPACT_ATOMS: atom_id res chain seq x y z
N MET A 1 80.21 -3.91 -11.96
CA MET A 1 79.37 -5.03 -11.47
C MET A 1 78.53 -4.52 -10.31
N ASN A 2 77.25 -4.85 -10.14
CA ASN A 2 76.24 -5.32 -11.10
C ASN A 2 74.86 -5.13 -10.44
N ARG A 3 73.87 -4.57 -11.14
CA ARG A 3 72.40 -4.75 -10.95
C ARG A 3 71.85 -4.60 -9.50
N GLY A 4 71.05 -3.61 -9.14
CA GLY A 4 69.87 -3.14 -9.88
C GLY A 4 68.66 -4.03 -9.58
N LEU A 5 68.00 -3.83 -8.44
CA LEU A 5 66.69 -4.43 -8.14
C LEU A 5 65.58 -3.47 -8.59
N THR A 6 65.11 -3.67 -9.82
CA THR A 6 63.83 -3.16 -10.31
C THR A 6 62.69 -3.97 -9.70
N PHE A 7 61.94 -3.40 -8.76
CA PHE A 7 60.64 -3.94 -8.39
C PHE A 7 59.58 -3.44 -9.39
N SER A 8 59.30 -4.27 -10.41
CA SER A 8 58.18 -4.04 -11.33
C SER A 8 56.83 -4.31 -10.64
N ALA A 9 55.83 -3.56 -11.08
CA ALA A 9 54.49 -3.50 -10.50
C ALA A 9 53.71 -4.83 -10.50
N LEU A 10 52.73 -4.93 -9.58
CA LEU A 10 51.50 -5.68 -9.84
C LEU A 10 50.27 -4.95 -9.29
N ILE A 11 49.39 -4.64 -10.23
CA ILE A 11 48.14 -3.88 -10.16
C ILE A 11 47.07 -4.65 -9.37
N ILE A 12 46.32 -4.00 -8.47
CA ILE A 12 44.85 -4.13 -8.38
C ILE A 12 44.24 -2.76 -8.02
N SER A 13 44.16 -1.86 -9.01
CA SER A 13 43.25 -0.71 -8.93
C SER A 13 41.85 -1.17 -9.30
N ALA A 14 41.04 -1.57 -8.32
CA ALA A 14 39.62 -1.81 -8.54
C ALA A 14 38.89 -0.46 -8.61
N PRO A 15 38.37 -0.03 -9.79
CA PRO A 15 37.42 1.07 -9.80
C PRO A 15 36.14 0.56 -9.13
N LEU A 16 35.85 1.08 -7.93
CA LEU A 16 34.54 0.93 -7.32
C LEU A 16 33.54 1.70 -8.18
N LEU A 17 32.99 1.03 -9.20
CA LEU A 17 31.89 1.51 -10.02
C LEU A 17 30.60 1.50 -9.21
N LEU A 18 30.52 2.38 -8.21
CA LEU A 18 29.28 2.77 -7.52
C LEU A 18 28.42 3.70 -8.41
N SER A 19 28.35 3.42 -9.71
CA SER A 19 27.44 4.08 -10.66
C SER A 19 26.02 3.52 -10.56
N GLY A 20 25.54 3.37 -9.32
CA GLY A 20 24.17 2.96 -8.94
C GLY A 20 23.41 4.07 -8.19
N CYS A 21 23.91 5.30 -8.24
CA CYS A 21 23.30 6.43 -7.54
C CYS A 21 22.03 6.93 -8.26
N LEU A 22 20.88 6.47 -7.77
CA LEU A 22 19.76 7.35 -7.38
C LEU A 22 19.24 8.36 -8.44
N SER A 23 18.87 7.90 -9.64
CA SER A 23 18.24 8.75 -10.66
C SER A 23 16.79 8.39 -11.00
N ASP A 24 16.26 7.27 -10.49
CA ASP A 24 14.86 6.86 -10.63
C ASP A 24 14.18 6.85 -9.25
N TYR A 25 14.19 8.02 -8.61
CA TYR A 25 13.12 8.32 -7.64
C TYR A 25 11.91 8.73 -8.46
N PRO A 26 10.70 8.16 -8.22
CA PRO A 26 9.50 8.64 -8.86
C PRO A 26 9.39 10.15 -8.65
N GLN A 27 9.01 10.87 -9.70
CA GLN A 27 8.73 12.30 -9.61
C GLN A 27 7.47 12.47 -8.76
N PHE A 28 7.66 12.48 -7.44
CA PHE A 28 6.66 12.83 -6.46
C PHE A 28 5.97 14.11 -6.94
N GLN A 29 4.64 14.07 -7.11
CA GLN A 29 3.91 15.28 -7.45
C GLN A 29 4.09 16.31 -6.33
N THR A 30 3.91 17.58 -6.64
CA THR A 30 4.10 18.68 -5.68
C THR A 30 3.05 18.60 -4.57
N VAL A 31 3.33 17.83 -3.52
CA VAL A 31 2.53 17.74 -2.29
C VAL A 31 2.53 19.11 -1.61
N ASP A 32 1.34 19.66 -1.34
CA ASP A 32 1.23 20.87 -0.54
C ASP A 32 1.51 20.55 0.93
N GLN A 33 2.73 20.87 1.38
CA GLN A 33 3.17 20.72 2.76
C GLN A 33 2.89 21.96 3.62
N SER A 34 2.20 22.98 3.11
CA SER A 34 1.82 24.17 3.88
C SER A 34 0.63 23.92 4.83
N LYS A 35 -0.10 22.82 4.61
CA LYS A 35 -1.27 22.40 5.39
C LYS A 35 -1.11 20.96 5.86
N LEU A 36 -1.90 20.60 6.89
CA LEU A 36 -2.02 19.24 7.40
C LEU A 36 -3.48 19.02 7.77
N CYS A 37 -4.17 18.13 7.04
CA CYS A 37 -5.49 17.68 7.44
C CYS A 37 -5.37 16.65 8.57
N VAL A 38 -6.22 16.74 9.60
CA VAL A 38 -6.16 15.84 10.76
C VAL A 38 -7.53 15.23 11.01
N ALA A 39 -7.64 13.91 10.89
CA ALA A 39 -8.87 13.16 11.12
C ALA A 39 -8.75 12.22 12.33
N SER A 40 -9.91 11.85 12.87
CA SER A 40 -10.08 10.86 13.95
C SER A 40 -11.25 9.89 13.69
N SER A 41 -11.94 10.04 12.55
CA SER A 41 -12.96 9.13 12.04
C SER A 41 -12.92 9.13 10.50
N ASP A 42 -13.56 8.15 9.88
CA ASP A 42 -13.62 8.01 8.42
C ASP A 42 -14.34 9.19 7.75
N GLU A 43 -15.39 9.73 8.37
CA GLU A 43 -16.12 10.90 7.85
C GLU A 43 -15.26 12.17 7.84
N GLN A 44 -14.33 12.29 8.79
CA GLN A 44 -13.34 13.38 8.81
C GLN A 44 -12.25 13.16 7.76
N ALA A 45 -11.85 11.92 7.50
CA ALA A 45 -10.88 11.59 6.47
C ALA A 45 -11.43 11.88 5.06
N MET A 46 -12.69 11.51 4.79
CA MET A 46 -13.41 11.82 3.54
C MET A 46 -13.60 13.33 3.27
N ALA A 47 -13.39 14.19 4.28
CA ALA A 47 -13.44 15.65 4.14
C ALA A 47 -12.05 16.28 3.90
N CYS A 48 -10.97 15.51 3.98
CA CYS A 48 -9.63 15.99 3.68
C CYS A 48 -9.39 16.10 2.16
N PRO A 49 -8.69 17.13 1.67
CA PRO A 49 -8.32 17.23 0.26
C PRO A 49 -7.28 16.18 -0.13
N GLU A 50 -7.38 15.63 -1.35
CA GLU A 50 -6.35 14.77 -1.93
C GLU A 50 -5.04 15.53 -2.20
N GLY A 51 -3.91 14.85 -2.09
CA GLY A 51 -2.59 15.42 -2.41
C GLY A 51 -2.00 16.38 -1.36
N GLU A 52 -2.76 16.74 -0.33
CA GLU A 52 -2.23 17.42 0.87
C GLU A 52 -1.69 16.40 1.90
N LEU A 53 -0.92 16.88 2.88
CA LEU A 53 -0.52 16.07 4.03
C LEU A 53 -1.74 15.73 4.91
N PHE A 54 -1.77 14.50 5.39
CA PHE A 54 -2.82 13.95 6.23
C PHE A 54 -2.24 13.26 7.47
N MET A 55 -2.91 13.42 8.60
CA MET A 55 -2.66 12.69 9.85
C MET A 55 -3.95 12.08 10.37
N ALA A 56 -4.07 10.75 10.32
CA ALA A 56 -5.12 10.04 11.02
C ALA A 56 -4.71 9.72 12.45
N ARG A 57 -5.52 10.14 13.42
CA ARG A 57 -5.34 9.83 14.85
C ARG A 57 -5.96 8.48 15.17
N VAL A 58 -5.13 7.52 15.58
CA VAL A 58 -5.55 6.15 15.85
C VAL A 58 -5.40 5.88 17.35
N MET A 59 -6.43 6.30 18.11
CA MET A 59 -6.45 6.19 19.57
C MET A 59 -7.21 4.94 20.02
N GLN A 60 -6.54 3.78 20.04
CA GLN A 60 -7.05 2.58 20.71
C GLN A 60 -6.11 2.11 21.84
N PRO A 61 -6.66 1.67 22.99
CA PRO A 61 -5.87 1.23 24.13
C PRO A 61 -5.27 -0.17 23.94
N ASN A 62 -5.88 -1.02 23.10
CA ASN A 62 -5.36 -2.34 22.78
C ASN A 62 -4.30 -2.21 21.66
N PRO A 63 -3.05 -2.66 21.87
CA PRO A 63 -1.97 -2.46 20.89
C PRO A 63 -2.17 -3.27 19.60
N ALA A 64 -2.81 -4.44 19.65
CA ALA A 64 -3.08 -5.26 18.46
C ALA A 64 -4.20 -4.63 17.61
N THR A 65 -5.29 -4.19 18.24
CA THR A 65 -6.36 -3.43 17.58
C THR A 65 -5.81 -2.13 16.97
N ARG A 66 -4.92 -1.44 17.70
CA ARG A 66 -4.27 -0.21 17.24
C ARG A 66 -3.42 -0.45 15.99
N ALA A 67 -2.56 -1.47 16.00
CA ALA A 67 -1.71 -1.81 14.84
C ALA A 67 -2.56 -2.18 13.60
N PHE A 68 -3.61 -2.99 13.79
CA PHE A 68 -4.56 -3.33 12.73
C PHE A 68 -5.24 -2.09 12.13
N ASN A 69 -5.71 -1.17 12.98
CA ASN A 69 -6.37 0.04 12.52
C ASN A 69 -5.40 1.01 11.83
N VAL A 70 -4.16 1.17 12.30
CA VAL A 70 -3.15 1.96 11.58
C VAL A 70 -2.92 1.40 10.17
N LEU A 71 -2.77 0.07 10.04
CA LEU A 71 -2.60 -0.57 8.73
C LEU A 71 -3.82 -0.38 7.83
N ASN A 72 -5.05 -0.51 8.34
CA ASN A 72 -6.27 -0.29 7.56
C ASN A 72 -6.41 1.17 7.12
N THR A 73 -6.22 2.12 8.03
CA THR A 73 -6.26 3.56 7.73
C THR A 73 -5.21 3.94 6.69
N ALA A 74 -3.99 3.41 6.81
CA ALA A 74 -2.95 3.59 5.81
C ALA A 74 -3.33 2.96 4.46
N ALA A 75 -3.94 1.76 4.49
CA ALA A 75 -4.37 1.07 3.28
C ALA A 75 -5.54 1.75 2.56
N LEU A 76 -6.38 2.51 3.26
CA LEU A 76 -7.53 3.23 2.70
C LEU A 76 -7.16 4.64 2.19
N TYR A 77 -6.45 5.43 3.01
CA TYR A 77 -6.32 6.88 2.82
C TYR A 77 -4.91 7.35 2.42
N CYS A 78 -3.88 6.52 2.54
CA CYS A 78 -2.52 6.92 2.19
C CYS A 78 -2.15 6.55 0.76
N ASP A 79 -1.62 7.52 0.02
CA ASP A 79 -0.95 7.24 -1.24
C ASP A 79 0.40 6.55 -0.97
N THR A 80 0.45 5.24 -1.25
CA THR A 80 1.64 4.39 -1.09
C THR A 80 2.79 4.71 -2.05
N ASN A 81 2.59 5.63 -3.00
CA ASN A 81 3.71 6.18 -3.78
C ASN A 81 4.57 7.14 -2.94
N TYR A 82 4.11 7.58 -1.76
CA TYR A 82 4.81 8.50 -0.86
C TYR A 82 5.19 7.80 0.47
N PRO A 83 6.15 8.36 1.24
CA PRO A 83 6.47 7.86 2.58
C PRO A 83 5.26 7.89 3.52
N ILE A 84 5.07 6.80 4.27
CA ILE A 84 4.04 6.66 5.31
C ILE A 84 4.76 6.57 6.66
N PHE A 85 4.37 7.42 7.61
CA PHE A 85 4.96 7.48 8.95
C PHE A 85 3.95 7.00 10.00
N GLU A 86 4.24 5.91 10.71
CA GLU A 86 3.50 5.51 11.91
C GLU A 86 4.22 5.96 13.19
N ASN A 87 3.46 6.44 14.17
CA ASN A 87 3.88 6.51 15.57
C ASN A 87 2.68 6.27 16.50
N ALA A 88 2.88 6.27 17.82
CA ALA A 88 1.81 5.99 18.81
C ALA A 88 0.50 6.78 18.60
N ALA A 89 0.55 8.01 18.06
CA ALA A 89 -0.64 8.83 17.79
C ALA A 89 -1.45 8.40 16.55
N GLY A 90 -0.86 7.66 15.61
CA GLY A 90 -1.51 7.18 14.39
C GLY A 90 -0.58 7.19 13.17
N VAL A 91 -1.12 7.57 12.01
CA VAL A 91 -0.39 7.54 10.73
C VAL A 91 -0.44 8.89 10.00
N MET A 92 0.71 9.29 9.45
CA MET A 92 0.88 10.50 8.64
C MET A 92 1.38 10.14 7.23
N CYS A 93 0.75 10.70 6.20
CA CYS A 93 1.02 10.39 4.79
C CYS A 93 0.42 11.47 3.86
N VAL A 94 0.44 11.24 2.54
CA VAL A 94 -0.29 12.02 1.53
C VAL A 94 -1.69 11.42 1.34
N MET A 95 -2.73 12.25 1.33
CA MET A 95 -4.13 11.80 1.20
C MET A 95 -4.48 11.33 -0.22
N THR A 96 -5.22 10.22 -0.32
CA THR A 96 -5.96 9.78 -1.51
C THR A 96 -7.25 9.04 -1.16
N HIS A 97 -8.29 9.18 -1.98
CA HIS A 97 -9.54 8.42 -1.92
C HIS A 97 -9.62 7.29 -2.95
N GLN A 98 -8.68 7.20 -3.91
CA GLN A 98 -8.69 6.25 -5.03
C GLN A 98 -8.89 4.78 -4.64
N ARG A 99 -8.53 4.42 -3.40
CA ARG A 99 -8.66 3.06 -2.88
C ARG A 99 -10.05 2.74 -2.31
N ILE A 100 -10.81 3.75 -1.91
CA ILE A 100 -12.16 3.61 -1.34
C ILE A 100 -13.16 3.28 -2.45
N ASP A 101 -13.05 3.95 -3.59
CA ASP A 101 -13.89 3.68 -4.78
C ASP A 101 -13.71 2.24 -5.29
N ARG A 102 -12.47 1.74 -5.25
CA ARG A 102 -12.11 0.35 -5.60
C ARG A 102 -12.67 -0.68 -4.63
N LEU A 103 -12.79 -0.36 -3.34
CA LEU A 103 -13.31 -1.26 -2.32
C LEU A 103 -14.85 -1.24 -2.23
N THR A 104 -15.47 -0.13 -2.61
CA THR A 104 -16.95 0.01 -2.65
C THR A 104 -17.57 -0.51 -3.96
N GLY A 105 -16.76 -1.01 -4.90
CA GLY A 105 -17.23 -1.60 -6.15
C GLY A 105 -17.67 -0.58 -7.21
N SER A 106 -17.26 0.68 -7.06
CA SER A 106 -17.67 1.80 -7.91
C SER A 106 -16.73 2.05 -9.10
N GLU A 107 -16.22 1.00 -9.75
CA GLU A 107 -15.39 1.12 -10.96
C GLU A 107 -16.08 0.52 -12.20
N PRO A 108 -16.09 1.23 -13.35
CA PRO A 108 -16.49 0.63 -14.62
C PRO A 108 -15.40 -0.33 -15.11
N SER A 109 -15.68 -1.64 -14.97
CA SER A 109 -15.02 -2.73 -15.69
C SER A 109 -13.51 -2.91 -15.46
N ALA A 110 -13.13 -3.51 -14.33
CA ALA A 110 -11.83 -4.18 -14.22
C ALA A 110 -11.76 -5.38 -15.20
N GLN A 111 -11.18 -5.17 -16.39
CA GLN A 111 -10.90 -6.23 -17.36
C GLN A 111 -9.67 -7.04 -16.93
N GLY A 112 -9.88 -7.93 -15.95
CA GLY A 112 -8.89 -8.87 -15.43
C GLY A 112 -9.33 -10.32 -15.62
N MET A 113 -8.67 -11.02 -16.56
CA MET A 113 -8.68 -12.48 -16.77
C MET A 113 -10.04 -13.19 -16.73
N GLY A 114 -10.65 -13.35 -17.91
CA GLY A 114 -11.69 -14.35 -18.08
C GLY A 114 -11.11 -15.77 -18.01
N THR A 115 -11.48 -16.53 -16.97
CA THR A 115 -11.55 -17.98 -17.04
C THR A 115 -13.01 -18.38 -17.16
N ALA A 116 -13.44 -18.71 -18.38
CA ALA A 116 -14.70 -19.40 -18.59
C ALA A 116 -14.60 -20.77 -17.90
N GLN A 117 -15.40 -20.99 -16.85
CA GLN A 117 -15.57 -22.31 -16.25
C GLN A 117 -17.03 -22.73 -16.42
N GLU A 118 -17.29 -23.40 -17.53
CA GLU A 118 -18.45 -24.26 -17.66
C GLU A 118 -18.39 -25.34 -16.57
N GLY A 119 -19.43 -25.39 -15.75
CA GLY A 119 -19.54 -26.31 -14.63
C GLY A 119 -20.99 -26.79 -14.51
N ALA A 120 -21.36 -27.76 -15.34
CA ALA A 120 -22.67 -28.40 -15.25
C ALA A 120 -22.77 -29.19 -13.94
N SER A 121 -23.92 -29.09 -13.27
CA SER A 121 -24.35 -30.03 -12.24
C SER A 121 -25.86 -30.12 -12.27
N GLN A 122 -26.35 -31.08 -13.05
CA GLN A 122 -27.64 -31.69 -12.77
C GLN A 122 -27.42 -32.57 -11.53
N ASP A 123 -28.28 -32.48 -10.52
CA ASP A 123 -28.86 -33.70 -10.01
C ASP A 123 -30.29 -33.46 -9.52
N ALA A 124 -31.10 -34.50 -9.56
CA ALA A 124 -32.50 -34.49 -9.21
C ALA A 124 -32.73 -35.32 -7.94
N VAL A 125 -34.00 -35.69 -7.69
CA VAL A 125 -34.45 -36.74 -6.74
C VAL A 125 -34.42 -36.35 -5.25
N GLN A 126 -35.40 -36.68 -4.39
CA GLN A 126 -36.83 -37.10 -4.51
C GLN A 126 -37.38 -37.29 -3.07
N GLU A 127 -38.69 -37.03 -2.84
CA GLU A 127 -39.52 -37.61 -1.73
C GLU A 127 -39.09 -37.35 -0.24
N ASP A 128 -39.95 -37.44 0.79
CA ASP A 128 -41.41 -37.66 0.86
C ASP A 128 -42.08 -36.93 2.06
N GLN A 129 -43.38 -36.67 1.90
CA GLN A 129 -44.50 -36.51 2.86
C GLN A 129 -44.34 -36.30 4.40
N ALA A 130 -45.13 -35.32 4.88
CA ALA A 130 -46.19 -35.39 5.93
C ALA A 130 -45.79 -35.72 7.40
N ALA A 131 -46.58 -35.48 8.45
CA ALA A 131 -47.88 -34.82 8.68
C ALA A 131 -47.78 -34.03 10.03
N GLU A 132 -48.76 -33.37 10.65
CA GLU A 132 -50.20 -33.09 10.44
C GLU A 132 -50.54 -31.80 11.25
N GLY A 133 -51.80 -31.32 11.35
CA GLY A 133 -52.09 -30.25 12.34
C GLY A 133 -53.36 -29.39 12.28
N GLN A 134 -54.55 -29.93 11.96
CA GLN A 134 -55.84 -29.34 12.35
C GLN A 134 -56.99 -30.35 12.26
#